data_AF-A0A2N3T5Z6-F1
#
_entry.id   AF-A0A2N3T5Z6-F1
#
_cell.length_a   1.000
_cell.length_b   1.000
_cell.length_c   1.000
_cell.angle_alpha   90.00
_cell.angle_beta   90.00
_cell.angle_gamma   90.00
#
_symmetry.space_group_name_H-M   'P 1'
#
loop_
_entity.id
_entity.type
_entity.pdbx_description
1 polymer ?
#
loop_
_entity_poly.entity_id
_entity_poly.type
_entity_poly.pdbx_seq_one_letter_code
_entity_poly.pdbx_strand_id
1 'polypeptide(L)'
;MSTVNELHQDVSGKQKDEYRGYLTILGRMDWHNYDYTTWPCADLSFQDLEDDEDYDVWPFKPNLNEPHWVDLNNQFKSGIRRYGYVNKLEMPEQVRELSHDDATNILNDIKNLKNSDLSEFNDQIHEYGFSDEDHFLWGISLLDSAEEKAYDDADNFLKEQKAKLDAQMDTHIEAAEAGGLLDPINGIDMETWAAANAKIAGGMDLEEVLKIVGTEKPIWDEVSAEWTARMSQDTTFAISKVYGDAFMNSNIGKFADAGTNQESETGSPAGNNDIYEDFELYIKVMCHQNMGAAQGKDAASILQEYGLTVTDWSSVGMHWTPKMATDTRMALKMGELMEKYNAEFASEKAGDDIDF
;
A
#
# COMPACT_ATOMS: atom_id res chain seq x y z
N MET A 1 31.05 40.15 2.75
CA MET A 1 31.62 39.05 3.56
C MET A 1 31.29 39.36 5.00
N SER A 2 30.16 38.88 5.51
CA SER A 2 29.89 38.86 6.95
C SER A 2 30.37 37.52 7.48
N THR A 3 31.18 37.57 8.52
CA THR A 3 31.81 36.43 9.17
C THR A 3 30.80 35.68 10.03
N VAL A 4 30.74 34.37 9.77
CA VAL A 4 29.97 33.21 10.29
C VAL A 4 29.63 33.16 11.80
N ASN A 5 29.96 34.15 12.65
CA ASN A 5 29.70 34.11 14.10
C ASN A 5 28.47 34.90 14.58
N GLU A 6 27.54 35.31 13.71
CA GLU A 6 26.42 36.18 14.09
C GLU A 6 25.06 35.49 14.30
N LEU A 7 24.99 34.15 14.22
CA LEU A 7 23.70 33.43 14.26
C LEU A 7 23.30 32.85 15.62
N HIS A 8 24.04 33.15 16.69
CA HIS A 8 23.59 32.88 18.04
C HIS A 8 23.04 34.16 18.68
N GLN A 9 21.70 34.27 18.75
CA GLN A 9 21.05 35.38 19.42
C GLN A 9 20.37 34.88 20.70
N ASP A 10 20.89 35.26 21.87
CA ASP A 10 20.15 35.08 23.13
C ASP A 10 18.89 35.96 23.09
N VAL A 11 17.73 35.31 23.20
CA VAL A 11 16.40 35.95 23.14
C VAL A 11 15.71 36.01 24.50
N SER A 12 16.42 35.63 25.57
CA SER A 12 15.91 35.66 26.94
C SER A 12 15.49 37.09 27.33
N GLY A 13 14.23 37.26 27.69
CA GLY A 13 13.67 38.57 28.11
C GLY A 13 13.38 39.55 26.96
N LYS A 14 13.52 39.14 25.70
CA LYS A 14 13.16 39.95 24.53
C LYS A 14 11.69 39.77 24.15
N GLN A 15 11.09 40.80 23.57
CA GLN A 15 9.75 40.71 22.96
C GLN A 15 9.83 40.13 21.54
N LYS A 16 8.77 39.45 21.10
CA LYS A 16 8.71 38.69 19.84
C LYS A 16 9.15 39.50 18.61
N ASP A 17 8.82 40.78 18.55
CA ASP A 17 9.20 41.66 17.44
C ASP A 17 10.72 41.92 17.38
N GLU A 18 11.45 41.75 18.49
CA GLU A 18 12.88 42.01 18.61
C GLU A 18 13.76 40.86 18.10
N TYR A 19 13.17 39.67 17.88
CA TYR A 19 13.88 38.50 17.34
C TYR A 19 13.12 37.82 16.19
N ARG A 20 12.13 38.50 15.61
CA ARG A 20 11.34 38.02 14.47
C ARG A 20 12.22 37.64 13.27
N GLY A 21 13.25 38.42 12.99
CA GLY A 21 14.21 38.12 11.91
C GLY A 21 14.98 36.82 12.13
N TYR A 22 15.28 36.47 13.39
CA TYR A 22 15.94 35.21 13.74
C TYR A 22 15.00 34.00 13.54
N LEU A 23 13.73 34.12 13.94
CA LEU A 23 12.72 33.09 13.68
C LEU A 23 12.47 32.88 12.18
N THR A 24 12.45 33.96 11.40
CA THR A 24 12.31 33.88 9.93
C THR A 24 13.48 33.15 9.27
N ILE A 25 14.68 33.19 9.86
CA ILE A 25 15.84 32.43 9.36
C ILE A 25 15.70 30.94 9.68
N LEU A 26 15.27 30.59 10.89
CA LEU A 26 15.03 29.19 11.29
C LEU A 26 13.86 28.54 10.52
N GLY A 27 12.80 29.30 10.23
CA GLY A 27 11.65 28.83 9.45
C GLY A 27 11.95 28.53 7.99
N ARG A 28 13.07 29.06 7.45
CA ARG A 28 13.51 28.83 6.07
C ARG A 28 14.49 27.67 5.93
N MET A 29 14.83 26.98 7.01
CA MET A 29 15.74 25.83 6.96
C MET A 29 15.01 24.57 6.48
N ASP A 30 15.63 23.86 5.54
CA ASP A 30 15.17 22.55 5.11
C ASP A 30 15.59 21.51 6.15
N TRP A 31 14.70 21.29 7.13
CA TRP A 31 14.94 20.38 8.25
C TRP A 31 14.97 18.90 7.85
N HIS A 32 14.44 18.53 6.68
CA HIS A 32 14.46 17.14 6.20
C HIS A 32 15.83 16.73 5.65
N ASN A 33 16.59 17.70 5.11
CA ASN A 33 17.96 17.50 4.61
C ASN A 33 19.00 18.21 5.49
N TYR A 34 18.66 18.51 6.75
CA TYR A 34 19.57 19.15 7.67
C TYR A 34 20.73 18.22 8.00
N ASP A 35 21.84 18.47 7.32
CA ASP A 35 23.13 17.85 7.59
C ASP A 35 23.93 18.78 8.50
N TYR A 36 24.01 18.38 9.78
CA TYR A 36 24.79 19.04 10.81
C TYR A 36 26.31 19.04 10.52
N THR A 37 26.75 18.52 9.37
CA THR A 37 28.16 18.52 8.95
C THR A 37 28.49 19.39 7.74
N THR A 38 27.50 19.98 7.05
CA THR A 38 27.76 20.71 5.80
C THR A 38 27.02 22.04 5.66
N TRP A 39 26.12 22.39 6.59
CA TRP A 39 25.28 23.60 6.47
C TRP A 39 25.82 24.82 7.23
N PRO A 40 25.52 26.07 6.83
CA PRO A 40 26.08 27.30 7.44
C PRO A 40 25.69 27.56 8.91
N CYS A 41 24.85 26.69 9.49
CA CYS A 41 24.39 26.69 10.88
C CYS A 41 24.73 25.38 11.61
N ALA A 42 25.53 24.51 10.98
CA ALA A 42 26.14 23.35 11.59
C ALA A 42 27.37 23.80 12.37
N ASP A 43 27.38 23.63 13.68
CA ASP A 43 28.61 23.80 14.45
C ASP A 43 29.48 22.55 14.31
N LEU A 44 30.46 22.64 13.42
CA LEU A 44 31.44 21.60 13.11
C LEU A 44 32.66 21.59 14.04
N SER A 45 32.66 22.38 15.13
CA SER A 45 33.80 22.44 16.06
C SER A 45 33.81 21.35 17.13
N PHE A 46 32.97 20.31 17.00
CA PHE A 46 32.99 19.15 17.89
C PHE A 46 34.30 18.35 17.76
N GLN A 47 35.22 18.53 18.71
CA GLN A 47 36.10 17.44 19.15
C GLN A 47 35.30 16.45 20.00
N ASP A 48 35.81 15.23 20.15
CA ASP A 48 35.26 14.21 21.05
C ASP A 48 34.85 14.86 22.38
N LEU A 49 33.57 14.72 22.75
CA LEU A 49 33.01 15.38 23.92
C LEU A 49 33.54 14.71 25.18
N GLU A 50 34.09 15.52 26.09
CA GLU A 50 34.51 15.06 27.41
C GLU A 50 33.26 14.89 28.30
N ASP A 51 33.19 13.79 29.06
CA ASP A 51 31.99 13.39 29.82
C ASP A 51 31.56 14.37 30.94
N ASP A 52 32.32 15.42 31.21
CA ASP A 52 32.15 16.35 32.34
C ASP A 52 31.79 17.80 31.97
N GLU A 53 31.49 18.09 30.70
CA GLU A 53 30.98 19.41 30.27
C GLU A 53 29.57 19.35 29.67
N ASP A 54 28.78 20.41 29.89
CA ASP A 54 27.40 20.54 29.41
C ASP A 54 27.38 21.07 27.96
N TYR A 55 26.92 20.23 27.02
CA TYR A 55 26.80 20.57 25.59
C TYR A 55 25.33 20.80 25.17
N ASP A 56 25.10 21.70 24.21
CA ASP A 56 23.80 21.96 23.59
C ASP A 56 23.57 21.01 22.40
N VAL A 57 22.42 20.31 22.41
CA VAL A 57 21.97 19.47 21.28
C VAL A 57 20.45 19.64 21.11
N TRP A 58 19.99 19.73 19.86
CA TRP A 58 18.58 19.68 19.42
C TRP A 58 18.41 18.44 18.51
N PRO A 59 17.23 17.77 18.32
CA PRO A 59 15.82 18.25 18.43
C PRO A 59 14.72 17.23 18.94
N PHE A 60 13.43 17.65 19.01
CA PHE A 60 12.14 16.90 18.72
C PHE A 60 11.02 16.54 19.80
N LYS A 61 9.75 16.44 19.30
CA LYS A 61 8.28 16.37 19.75
C LYS A 61 7.82 15.18 20.69
N PRO A 62 6.53 14.98 21.17
CA PRO A 62 5.19 15.44 20.68
C PRO A 62 4.07 15.79 21.73
N ASN A 63 3.26 16.82 21.45
CA ASN A 63 1.77 16.88 21.54
C ASN A 63 1.37 18.28 21.03
N LEU A 64 0.39 18.42 20.13
CA LEU A 64 0.07 19.70 19.46
C LEU A 64 -1.23 20.37 19.98
N ASN A 65 -1.93 19.73 20.91
CA ASN A 65 -3.31 20.13 21.23
C ASN A 65 -3.42 21.15 22.39
N GLU A 66 -2.32 21.53 23.03
CA GLU A 66 -2.29 22.54 24.10
C GLU A 66 -1.03 23.43 23.97
N PRO A 67 -1.07 24.70 24.38
CA PRO A 67 0.13 25.51 24.53
C PRO A 67 0.89 25.04 25.78
N HIS A 68 1.87 24.16 25.59
CA HIS A 68 2.78 23.76 26.66
C HIS A 68 4.16 24.36 26.46
N TRP A 69 4.71 24.86 27.57
CA TRP A 69 6.15 24.89 27.75
C TRP A 69 6.61 23.44 27.84
N VAL A 70 7.35 22.96 26.85
CA VAL A 70 7.94 21.62 26.92
C VAL A 70 9.12 21.69 27.89
N ASP A 71 9.00 21.00 29.02
CA ASP A 71 10.07 20.86 29.99
C ASP A 71 11.09 19.81 29.49
N LEU A 72 12.05 20.27 28.69
CA LEU A 72 13.14 19.44 28.18
C LEU A 72 14.05 18.90 29.30
N ASN A 73 13.94 19.43 30.53
CA ASN A 73 14.74 19.01 31.67
C ASN A 73 14.29 17.64 32.25
N ASN A 74 13.10 17.14 31.89
CA ASN A 74 12.68 15.78 32.27
C ASN A 74 13.23 14.70 31.34
N GLN A 75 13.74 15.07 30.16
CA GLN A 75 14.39 14.13 29.24
C GLN A 75 15.90 14.08 29.46
N PHE A 76 16.49 15.10 30.11
CA PHE A 76 17.94 15.20 30.34
C PHE A 76 18.25 15.73 31.75
N LYS A 77 19.11 15.02 32.50
CA LYS A 77 19.26 15.20 33.97
C LYS A 77 20.18 16.37 34.41
N SER A 78 20.82 17.10 33.50
CA SER A 78 21.65 18.29 33.82
C SER A 78 21.54 19.36 32.73
N GLY A 79 21.68 20.63 33.14
CA GLY A 79 21.70 21.80 32.25
C GLY A 79 20.90 23.02 32.74
N ILE A 80 21.07 24.15 32.04
CA ILE A 80 20.27 25.38 32.20
C ILE A 80 18.81 25.07 31.84
N ARG A 81 17.86 25.64 32.60
CA ARG A 81 16.41 25.43 32.39
C ARG A 81 16.00 25.92 30.99
N ARG A 82 15.80 24.99 30.04
CA ARG A 82 15.38 25.31 28.66
C ARG A 82 13.87 25.39 28.54
N TYR A 83 13.40 26.36 27.78
CA TYR A 83 11.99 26.62 27.51
C TYR A 83 11.78 26.79 26.00
N GLY A 84 11.02 25.89 25.37
CA GLY A 84 10.57 26.03 23.99
C GLY A 84 9.20 26.70 23.91
N TYR A 85 8.97 27.53 22.89
CA TYR A 85 7.64 28.05 22.57
C TYR A 85 7.07 27.25 21.39
N VAL A 86 5.89 26.67 21.58
CA VAL A 86 5.11 26.06 20.50
C VAL A 86 4.05 27.08 20.10
N ASN A 87 4.03 27.52 18.84
CA ASN A 87 2.90 28.29 18.33
C ASN A 87 1.68 27.36 18.33
N LYS A 88 0.66 27.70 19.12
CA LYS A 88 -0.66 27.07 19.00
C LYS A 88 -1.32 27.64 17.75
N LEU A 89 -1.21 26.92 16.66
CA LEU A 89 -1.96 27.19 15.44
C LEU A 89 -3.28 26.41 15.53
N GLU A 90 -4.36 27.03 15.09
CA GLU A 90 -5.69 26.43 15.07
C GLU A 90 -6.24 26.59 13.67
N MET A 91 -6.79 25.50 13.12
CA MET A 91 -7.41 25.57 11.80
C MET A 91 -8.50 26.65 11.83
N PRO A 92 -8.48 27.64 10.92
CA PRO A 92 -9.49 28.69 10.90
C PRO A 92 -10.91 28.12 10.85
N GLU A 93 -11.86 28.81 11.47
CA GLU A 93 -13.28 28.39 11.50
C GLU A 93 -13.85 28.20 10.08
N GLN A 94 -13.49 29.11 9.17
CA GLN A 94 -13.86 29.09 7.77
C GLN A 94 -13.45 27.80 7.05
N VAL A 95 -12.34 27.18 7.47
CA VAL A 95 -11.86 25.92 6.90
C VAL A 95 -12.41 24.71 7.66
N ARG A 96 -12.57 24.82 8.99
CA ARG A 96 -13.12 23.73 9.83
C ARG A 96 -14.57 23.37 9.53
N GLU A 97 -15.36 24.32 9.03
CA GLU A 97 -16.76 24.09 8.67
C GLU A 97 -16.94 23.46 7.28
N LEU A 98 -15.88 23.41 6.47
CA LEU A 98 -15.91 22.79 5.15
C LEU A 98 -15.89 21.26 5.26
N SER A 99 -16.38 20.61 4.20
CA SER A 99 -16.10 19.19 4.00
C SER A 99 -14.59 19.00 3.77
N HIS A 100 -14.09 17.78 3.99
CA HIS A 100 -12.67 17.48 3.72
C HIS A 100 -12.30 17.80 2.27
N ASP A 101 -13.12 17.37 1.31
CA ASP A 101 -12.89 17.61 -0.13
C ASP A 101 -12.88 19.11 -0.45
N ASP A 102 -13.83 19.88 0.09
CA ASP A 102 -13.90 21.32 -0.14
C ASP A 102 -12.68 22.03 0.47
N ALA A 103 -12.29 21.67 1.69
CA ALA A 103 -11.09 22.21 2.34
C ALA A 103 -9.82 21.88 1.55
N THR A 104 -9.66 20.62 1.13
CA THR A 104 -8.50 20.16 0.35
C THR A 104 -8.42 20.89 -0.99
N ASN A 105 -9.53 21.02 -1.71
CA ASN A 105 -9.57 21.73 -2.99
C ASN A 105 -9.21 23.21 -2.84
N ILE A 106 -9.86 23.92 -1.91
CA ILE A 106 -9.62 25.35 -1.67
C ILE A 106 -8.17 25.61 -1.27
N LEU A 107 -7.63 24.84 -0.31
CA LEU A 107 -6.26 25.06 0.14
C LEU A 107 -5.24 24.70 -0.94
N ASN A 108 -5.49 23.70 -1.78
CA ASN A 108 -4.61 23.40 -2.91
C ASN A 108 -4.67 24.50 -3.98
N ASP A 109 -5.84 25.07 -4.26
CA ASP A 109 -5.98 26.22 -5.17
C ASP A 109 -5.18 27.41 -4.65
N ILE A 110 -5.30 27.73 -3.35
CA ILE A 110 -4.51 28.79 -2.72
C ILE A 110 -3.01 28.46 -2.81
N LYS A 111 -2.60 27.23 -2.51
CA LYS A 111 -1.20 26.79 -2.60
C LYS A 111 -0.62 27.00 -4.00
N ASN A 112 -1.41 26.76 -5.05
CA ASN A 112 -1.01 26.94 -6.45
C ASN A 112 -0.79 28.42 -6.83
N LEU A 113 -1.43 29.36 -6.13
CA LEU A 113 -1.19 30.80 -6.30
C LEU A 113 0.21 31.21 -5.83
N LYS A 114 0.82 30.50 -4.88
CA LYS A 114 2.12 30.87 -4.30
C LYS A 114 3.20 31.17 -5.34
N ASN A 115 3.23 30.38 -6.41
CA ASN A 115 4.23 30.52 -7.47
C ASN A 115 3.76 31.39 -8.65
N SER A 116 2.46 31.65 -8.78
CA SER A 116 1.87 32.35 -9.93
C SER A 116 1.42 33.78 -9.62
N ASP A 117 0.86 34.01 -8.43
CA ASP A 117 0.44 35.32 -7.93
C ASP A 117 0.58 35.39 -6.39
N LEU A 118 1.73 35.91 -5.93
CA LEU A 118 2.03 36.03 -4.52
C LEU A 118 1.13 37.05 -3.79
N SER A 119 0.58 38.04 -4.49
CA SER A 119 -0.33 39.01 -3.87
C SER A 119 -1.65 38.33 -3.57
N GLU A 120 -2.24 37.68 -4.57
CA GLU A 120 -3.48 36.93 -4.42
C GLU A 120 -3.32 35.80 -3.39
N PHE A 121 -2.19 35.09 -3.39
CA PHE A 121 -1.87 34.10 -2.35
C PHE A 121 -2.01 34.68 -0.92
N ASN A 122 -1.38 35.83 -0.65
CA ASN A 122 -1.42 36.45 0.67
C ASN A 122 -2.82 36.95 1.03
N ASP A 123 -3.57 37.48 0.06
CA ASP A 123 -4.94 37.93 0.28
C ASP A 123 -5.85 36.73 0.61
N GLN A 124 -5.73 35.63 -0.13
CA GLN A 124 -6.52 34.41 0.05
C GLN A 124 -6.24 33.73 1.40
N ILE A 125 -4.97 33.57 1.83
CA ILE A 125 -4.70 32.96 3.15
C ILE A 125 -5.34 33.77 4.28
N HIS A 126 -5.37 35.10 4.17
CA HIS A 126 -6.01 35.97 5.16
C HIS A 126 -7.53 35.94 5.08
N GLU A 127 -8.11 35.86 3.88
CA GLU A 127 -9.55 35.68 3.66
C GLU A 127 -10.08 34.42 4.37
N TYR A 128 -9.34 33.32 4.26
CA TYR A 128 -9.65 32.06 4.95
C TYR A 128 -9.17 32.00 6.40
N GLY A 129 -8.71 33.12 6.97
CA GLY A 129 -8.44 33.26 8.41
C GLY A 129 -7.07 32.75 8.87
N PHE A 130 -6.15 32.42 7.96
CA PHE A 130 -4.76 32.14 8.31
C PHE A 130 -4.01 33.46 8.60
N SER A 131 -3.08 33.39 9.56
CA SER A 131 -2.36 34.55 10.07
C SER A 131 -1.15 34.93 9.23
N ASP A 132 -0.56 33.94 8.56
CA ASP A 132 0.62 34.03 7.71
C ASP A 132 0.77 32.72 6.91
N GLU A 133 1.76 32.71 6.02
CA GLU A 133 2.09 31.55 5.19
C GLU A 133 2.41 30.30 6.03
N ASP A 134 3.10 30.46 7.16
CA ASP A 134 3.47 29.33 8.04
C ASP A 134 2.22 28.70 8.66
N HIS A 135 1.23 29.50 9.07
CA HIS A 135 -0.06 29.02 9.54
C HIS A 135 -0.82 28.27 8.44
N PHE A 136 -0.81 28.78 7.20
CA PHE A 136 -1.44 28.13 6.06
C PHE A 136 -0.78 26.78 5.72
N LEU A 137 0.55 26.72 5.63
CA LEU A 137 1.28 25.48 5.36
C LEU A 137 1.10 24.44 6.48
N TRP A 138 1.02 24.89 7.73
CA TRP A 138 0.63 24.02 8.85
C TRP A 138 -0.78 23.43 8.66
N GLY A 139 -1.74 24.23 8.20
CA GLY A 139 -3.11 23.78 7.92
C GLY A 139 -3.16 22.70 6.85
N ILE A 140 -2.43 22.88 5.74
CA ILE A 140 -2.29 21.86 4.69
C ILE A 140 -1.69 20.57 5.25
N SER A 141 -0.56 20.67 5.94
CA SER A 141 0.09 19.49 6.51
C SER A 141 -0.79 18.75 7.53
N LEU A 142 -1.65 19.48 8.26
CA LEU A 142 -2.59 18.87 9.19
C LEU A 142 -3.69 18.09 8.44
N LEU A 143 -4.20 18.61 7.32
CA LEU A 143 -5.19 17.92 6.50
C LEU A 143 -4.59 16.67 5.84
N ASP A 144 -3.40 16.80 5.24
CA ASP A 144 -2.68 15.67 4.63
C ASP A 144 -2.46 14.56 5.67
N SER A 145 -2.03 14.92 6.89
CA SER A 145 -1.81 13.96 7.98
C SER A 145 -3.11 13.34 8.51
N ALA A 146 -4.21 14.10 8.53
CA ALA A 146 -5.51 13.59 8.94
C ALA A 146 -6.05 12.58 7.92
N GLU A 147 -5.86 12.85 6.63
CA GLU A 147 -6.22 11.94 5.54
C GLU A 147 -5.39 10.65 5.61
N GLU A 148 -4.07 10.76 5.75
CA GLU A 148 -3.17 9.61 5.91
C GLU A 148 -3.59 8.72 7.09
N LYS A 149 -3.88 9.34 8.23
CA LYS A 149 -4.37 8.63 9.40
C LYS A 149 -5.72 7.96 9.17
N ALA A 150 -6.65 8.62 8.46
CA ALA A 150 -7.94 8.03 8.16
C ALA A 150 -7.82 6.77 7.29
N TYR A 151 -6.91 6.77 6.30
CA TYR A 151 -6.59 5.57 5.53
C TYR A 151 -5.96 4.48 6.40
N ASP A 152 -5.01 4.84 7.27
CA ASP A 152 -4.37 3.85 8.16
C ASP A 152 -5.38 3.21 9.12
N ASP A 153 -6.29 4.01 9.68
CA ASP A 153 -7.37 3.53 10.55
C ASP A 153 -8.34 2.62 9.75
N ALA A 154 -8.67 2.95 8.51
CA ALA A 154 -9.48 2.13 7.62
C ALA A 154 -8.79 0.80 7.27
N ASP A 155 -7.51 0.84 6.91
CA ASP A 155 -6.70 -0.34 6.58
C ASP A 155 -6.58 -1.26 7.80
N ASN A 156 -6.35 -0.71 8.99
CA ASN A 156 -6.32 -1.47 10.24
C ASN A 156 -7.66 -2.15 10.53
N PHE A 157 -8.77 -1.43 10.31
CA PHE A 157 -10.10 -2.00 10.44
C PHE A 157 -10.33 -3.16 9.45
N LEU A 158 -9.97 -2.99 8.17
CA LEU A 158 -10.10 -4.02 7.15
C LEU A 158 -9.24 -5.25 7.48
N LYS A 159 -8.00 -5.06 7.93
CA LYS A 159 -7.12 -6.15 8.39
C LYS A 159 -7.73 -6.90 9.56
N GLU A 160 -8.30 -6.20 10.53
CA GLU A 160 -8.98 -6.83 11.68
C GLU A 160 -10.22 -7.62 11.24
N GLN A 161 -11.04 -7.07 10.35
CA GLN A 161 -12.22 -7.77 9.82
C GLN A 161 -11.82 -9.00 8.99
N LYS A 162 -10.79 -8.87 8.15
CA LYS A 162 -10.24 -10.00 7.38
C LYS A 162 -9.75 -11.11 8.31
N ALA A 163 -8.98 -10.77 9.35
CA ALA A 163 -8.51 -11.76 10.31
C ALA A 163 -9.65 -12.49 11.04
N LYS A 164 -10.74 -11.77 11.36
CA LYS A 164 -11.95 -12.39 11.94
C LYS A 164 -12.65 -13.33 10.96
N LEU A 165 -12.77 -12.93 9.70
CA LEU A 165 -13.38 -13.75 8.65
C LEU A 165 -12.54 -15.00 8.38
N ASP A 166 -11.22 -14.85 8.29
CA ASP A 166 -10.28 -15.96 8.10
C ASP A 166 -10.39 -16.94 9.28
N ALA A 167 -10.39 -16.46 10.53
CA ALA A 167 -10.57 -17.32 11.71
C ALA A 167 -11.94 -18.03 11.76
N GLN A 168 -13.01 -17.37 11.29
CA GLN A 168 -14.32 -18.01 11.15
C GLN A 168 -14.29 -19.11 10.09
N MET A 169 -13.63 -18.86 8.95
CA MET A 169 -13.45 -19.85 7.90
C MET A 169 -12.62 -21.04 8.38
N ASP A 170 -11.52 -20.80 9.11
CA ASP A 170 -10.71 -21.86 9.71
C ASP A 170 -11.55 -22.74 10.65
N THR A 171 -12.42 -22.12 11.46
CA THR A 171 -13.36 -22.85 12.32
C THR A 171 -14.34 -23.71 11.51
N HIS A 172 -14.81 -23.22 10.35
CA HIS A 172 -15.66 -23.99 9.44
C HIS A 172 -14.92 -25.17 8.80
N ILE A 173 -13.66 -24.97 8.42
CA ILE A 173 -12.80 -26.03 7.90
C ILE A 173 -12.56 -27.10 8.96
N GLU A 174 -12.15 -26.71 10.18
CA GLU A 174 -11.96 -27.66 11.29
C GLU A 174 -13.24 -28.47 11.58
N ALA A 175 -14.41 -27.82 11.54
CA ALA A 175 -15.68 -28.51 11.71
C ALA A 175 -16.01 -29.46 10.54
N ALA A 176 -15.67 -29.08 9.31
CA ALA A 176 -15.83 -29.92 8.11
C ALA A 176 -14.91 -31.15 8.17
N GLU A 177 -13.66 -30.99 8.60
CA GLU A 177 -12.71 -32.09 8.84
C GLU A 177 -13.24 -33.03 9.93
N ALA A 178 -13.60 -32.49 11.10
CA ALA A 178 -14.11 -33.29 12.22
C ALA A 178 -15.43 -34.01 11.89
N GLY A 179 -16.23 -33.43 10.99
CA GLY A 179 -17.47 -34.00 10.48
C GLY A 179 -17.31 -35.04 9.36
N GLY A 180 -16.07 -35.28 8.90
CA GLY A 180 -15.76 -36.20 7.80
C GLY A 180 -16.13 -35.66 6.41
N LEU A 181 -16.49 -34.38 6.31
CA LEU A 181 -16.85 -33.75 5.04
C LEU A 181 -15.64 -33.65 4.09
N LEU A 182 -14.44 -33.53 4.66
CA LEU A 182 -13.16 -33.50 3.95
C LEU A 182 -12.45 -34.87 3.94
N ASP A 183 -13.11 -35.95 4.37
CA ASP A 183 -12.51 -37.29 4.31
C ASP A 183 -12.19 -37.69 2.86
N PRO A 184 -11.00 -38.27 2.58
CA PRO A 184 -10.61 -38.68 1.24
C PRO A 184 -11.60 -39.66 0.60
N ILE A 185 -11.90 -39.44 -0.68
CA ILE A 185 -12.78 -40.33 -1.45
C ILE A 185 -11.89 -41.25 -2.29
N ASN A 186 -12.03 -42.57 -2.11
CA ASN A 186 -11.17 -43.57 -2.76
C ASN A 186 -9.66 -43.29 -2.58
N GLY A 187 -9.26 -42.70 -1.44
CA GLY A 187 -7.87 -42.35 -1.14
C GLY A 187 -7.35 -41.09 -1.83
N ILE A 188 -8.22 -40.31 -2.49
CA ILE A 188 -7.90 -39.01 -3.08
C ILE A 188 -8.48 -37.93 -2.17
N ASP A 189 -7.60 -37.15 -1.54
CA ASP A 189 -7.95 -35.98 -0.74
C ASP A 189 -8.39 -34.78 -1.61
N MET A 190 -8.96 -33.76 -0.97
CA MET A 190 -9.50 -32.57 -1.64
C MET A 190 -8.39 -31.83 -2.38
N GLU A 191 -7.24 -31.66 -1.75
CA GLU A 191 -6.11 -30.89 -2.26
C GLU A 191 -5.51 -31.54 -3.51
N THR A 192 -5.36 -32.87 -3.52
CA THR A 192 -4.91 -33.61 -4.70
C THR A 192 -5.91 -33.49 -5.84
N TRP A 193 -7.21 -33.60 -5.55
CA TRP A 193 -8.25 -33.45 -6.56
C TRP A 193 -8.31 -32.02 -7.12
N ALA A 194 -8.21 -31.00 -6.28
CA ALA A 194 -8.20 -29.60 -6.68
C ALA A 194 -6.96 -29.24 -7.51
N ALA A 195 -5.77 -29.67 -7.08
CA ALA A 195 -4.52 -29.47 -7.82
C ALA A 195 -4.57 -30.17 -9.20
N ALA A 196 -5.10 -31.39 -9.27
CA ALA A 196 -5.32 -32.11 -10.52
C ALA A 196 -6.26 -31.34 -11.47
N ASN A 197 -7.40 -30.83 -10.97
CA ASN A 197 -8.31 -30.02 -11.78
C ASN A 197 -7.64 -28.73 -12.30
N ALA A 198 -6.78 -28.10 -11.49
CA ALA A 198 -6.00 -26.96 -11.94
C ALA A 198 -5.00 -27.32 -13.06
N LYS A 199 -4.36 -28.50 -12.99
CA LYS A 199 -3.50 -29.00 -14.09
C LYS A 199 -4.28 -29.24 -15.37
N ILE A 200 -5.47 -29.84 -15.28
CA ILE A 200 -6.35 -30.05 -16.44
C ILE A 200 -6.76 -28.70 -17.04
N ALA A 201 -7.18 -27.75 -16.20
CA ALA A 201 -7.52 -26.39 -16.64
C ALA A 201 -6.32 -25.66 -17.27
N GLY A 202 -5.11 -25.93 -16.78
CA GLY A 202 -3.84 -25.46 -17.34
C GLY A 202 -3.36 -26.22 -18.59
N GLY A 203 -4.13 -27.18 -19.09
CA GLY A 203 -3.87 -27.88 -20.35
C GLY A 203 -3.13 -29.22 -20.24
N MET A 204 -2.89 -29.76 -19.03
CA MET A 204 -2.36 -31.11 -18.85
C MET A 204 -3.42 -32.15 -19.26
N ASP A 205 -2.98 -33.20 -19.98
CA ASP A 205 -3.88 -34.26 -20.42
C ASP A 205 -4.40 -35.08 -19.22
N LEU A 206 -5.67 -35.52 -19.31
CA LEU A 206 -6.31 -36.29 -18.24
C LEU A 206 -5.57 -37.60 -17.98
N GLU A 207 -5.06 -38.31 -18.99
CA GLU A 207 -4.32 -39.57 -18.80
C GLU A 207 -3.04 -39.35 -17.99
N GLU A 208 -2.35 -38.23 -18.20
CA GLU A 208 -1.17 -37.85 -17.44
C GLU A 208 -1.51 -37.54 -15.98
N VAL A 209 -2.60 -36.78 -15.76
CA VAL A 209 -3.13 -36.48 -14.42
C VAL A 209 -3.48 -37.77 -13.67
N LEU A 210 -4.21 -38.69 -14.30
CA LEU A 210 -4.60 -39.97 -13.71
C LEU A 210 -3.37 -40.79 -13.29
N LYS A 211 -2.31 -40.78 -14.12
CA LYS A 211 -1.04 -41.45 -13.81
C LYS A 211 -0.33 -40.84 -12.60
N ILE A 212 -0.28 -39.51 -12.49
CA ILE A 212 0.34 -38.80 -11.36
C ILE A 212 -0.44 -39.05 -10.07
N VAL A 213 -1.77 -38.94 -10.13
CA VAL A 213 -2.65 -39.21 -8.99
C VAL A 213 -2.56 -40.69 -8.58
N GLY A 214 -2.33 -41.58 -9.54
CA GLY A 214 -2.25 -43.02 -9.34
C GLY A 214 -3.64 -43.67 -9.31
N THR A 215 -4.54 -43.21 -10.17
CA THR A 215 -5.93 -43.68 -10.27
C THR A 215 -6.33 -43.99 -11.71
N GLU A 216 -7.51 -44.56 -11.91
CA GLU A 216 -8.09 -44.83 -13.22
C GLU A 216 -9.34 -44.00 -13.47
N LYS A 217 -9.68 -43.80 -14.75
CA LYS A 217 -10.78 -42.91 -15.14
C LYS A 217 -12.11 -43.21 -14.42
N PRO A 218 -12.55 -44.47 -14.26
CA PRO A 218 -13.79 -44.76 -13.52
C PRO A 218 -13.77 -44.27 -12.07
N ILE A 219 -12.65 -44.48 -11.36
CA ILE A 219 -12.49 -44.02 -9.97
C ILE A 219 -12.42 -42.48 -9.92
N TRP A 220 -11.72 -41.86 -10.88
CA TRP A 220 -11.64 -40.41 -10.98
C TRP A 220 -13.00 -39.75 -11.22
N ASP A 221 -13.80 -40.30 -12.13
CA ASP A 221 -15.15 -39.81 -12.42
C ASP A 221 -16.04 -39.91 -11.16
N GLU A 222 -15.96 -41.01 -10.42
CA GLU A 222 -16.68 -41.21 -9.16
C GLU A 222 -16.25 -40.20 -8.07
N VAL A 223 -14.95 -40.06 -7.86
CA VAL A 223 -14.37 -39.09 -6.91
C VAL A 223 -14.79 -37.66 -7.25
N SER A 224 -14.74 -37.30 -8.53
CA SER A 224 -15.11 -35.97 -9.00
C SER A 224 -16.60 -35.68 -8.79
N ALA A 225 -17.47 -36.66 -9.05
CA ALA A 225 -18.91 -36.54 -8.81
C ALA A 225 -19.23 -36.37 -7.32
N GLU A 226 -18.58 -37.16 -6.45
CA GLU A 226 -18.79 -37.09 -5.01
C GLU A 226 -18.25 -35.78 -4.41
N TRP A 227 -17.06 -35.31 -4.80
CA TRP A 227 -16.57 -34.00 -4.35
C TRP A 227 -17.47 -32.85 -4.79
N THR A 228 -17.97 -32.89 -6.03
CA THR A 228 -18.96 -31.91 -6.53
C THR A 228 -20.25 -31.97 -5.71
N ALA A 229 -20.72 -33.17 -5.36
CA ALA A 229 -21.90 -33.34 -4.52
C ALA A 229 -21.70 -32.76 -3.11
N ARG A 230 -20.56 -33.04 -2.46
CA ARG A 230 -20.23 -32.49 -1.14
C ARG A 230 -20.14 -30.97 -1.18
N MET A 231 -19.46 -30.41 -2.18
CA MET A 231 -19.35 -28.95 -2.36
C MET A 231 -20.72 -28.30 -2.56
N SER A 232 -21.63 -28.95 -3.28
CA SER A 232 -23.01 -28.44 -3.47
C SER A 232 -23.87 -28.45 -2.20
N GLN A 233 -23.51 -29.27 -1.22
CA GLN A 233 -24.23 -29.42 0.05
C GLN A 233 -23.60 -28.62 1.19
N ASP A 234 -22.35 -28.19 1.04
CA ASP A 234 -21.64 -27.39 2.01
C ASP A 234 -22.17 -25.94 2.04
N THR A 235 -22.81 -25.58 3.14
CA THR A 235 -23.33 -24.22 3.37
C THR A 235 -22.33 -23.30 4.06
N THR A 236 -21.20 -23.85 4.52
CA THR A 236 -20.15 -23.12 5.25
C THR A 236 -19.02 -22.64 4.34
N PHE A 237 -19.01 -23.11 3.08
CA PHE A 237 -17.97 -22.85 2.07
C PHE A 237 -16.57 -23.38 2.43
N ALA A 238 -16.45 -24.19 3.48
CA ALA A 238 -15.19 -24.82 3.89
C ALA A 238 -14.58 -25.65 2.76
N ILE A 239 -15.38 -26.48 2.07
CA ILE A 239 -14.90 -27.28 0.94
C ILE A 239 -14.44 -26.39 -0.20
N SER A 240 -15.21 -25.36 -0.53
CA SER A 240 -14.87 -24.42 -1.60
C SER A 240 -13.58 -23.65 -1.29
N LYS A 241 -13.34 -23.33 -0.02
CA LYS A 241 -12.10 -22.68 0.42
C LYS A 241 -10.89 -23.58 0.24
N VAL A 242 -10.92 -24.81 0.75
CA VAL A 242 -9.82 -25.79 0.60
C VAL A 242 -9.56 -26.09 -0.89
N TYR A 243 -10.63 -26.30 -1.66
CA TYR A 243 -10.53 -26.48 -3.11
C TYR A 243 -9.86 -25.28 -3.79
N GLY A 244 -10.34 -24.06 -3.50
CA GLY A 244 -9.82 -22.84 -4.12
C GLY A 244 -8.34 -22.63 -3.83
N ASP A 245 -7.92 -22.82 -2.58
CA ASP A 245 -6.53 -22.65 -2.16
C ASP A 245 -5.60 -23.66 -2.86
N ALA A 246 -5.99 -24.93 -2.93
CA ALA A 246 -5.24 -25.97 -3.61
C ALA A 246 -5.26 -25.84 -5.14
N PHE A 247 -6.36 -25.38 -5.72
CA PHE A 247 -6.47 -25.10 -7.15
C PHE A 247 -5.53 -23.97 -7.56
N MET A 248 -5.49 -22.87 -6.78
CA MET A 248 -4.57 -21.76 -7.02
C MET A 248 -3.10 -22.17 -6.78
N ASN A 249 -2.84 -23.07 -5.83
CA ASN A 249 -1.52 -23.62 -5.55
C ASN A 249 -1.36 -25.05 -6.12
N SER A 250 -1.54 -25.23 -7.43
CA SER A 250 -1.59 -26.56 -8.05
C SER A 250 -0.27 -27.36 -8.03
N ASN A 251 0.85 -26.77 -7.58
CA ASN A 251 2.16 -27.41 -7.45
C ASN A 251 2.37 -28.01 -6.05
N ILE A 252 1.36 -28.71 -5.51
CA ILE A 252 1.39 -29.32 -4.18
C ILE A 252 1.23 -30.84 -4.25
N GLY A 253 1.59 -31.51 -3.16
CA GLY A 253 1.41 -32.95 -3.02
C GLY A 253 2.02 -33.71 -4.18
N LYS A 254 1.20 -34.55 -4.84
CA LYS A 254 1.63 -35.38 -5.98
C LYS A 254 2.04 -34.59 -7.22
N PHE A 255 1.65 -33.32 -7.31
CA PHE A 255 1.97 -32.43 -8.45
C PHE A 255 3.14 -31.49 -8.18
N ALA A 256 3.78 -31.57 -6.99
CA ALA A 256 4.92 -30.71 -6.66
C ALA A 256 6.06 -30.81 -7.68
N ASP A 257 6.34 -32.02 -8.18
CA ASP A 257 7.40 -32.29 -9.16
C ASP A 257 6.89 -32.36 -10.62
N ALA A 258 5.58 -32.31 -10.83
CA ALA A 258 4.99 -32.43 -12.17
C ALA A 258 5.20 -31.17 -13.05
N GLY A 259 5.67 -30.07 -12.44
CA GLY A 259 5.97 -28.82 -13.13
C GLY A 259 7.35 -28.75 -13.79
N THR A 260 8.23 -29.74 -13.65
CA THR A 260 9.62 -29.66 -14.17
C THR A 260 9.84 -30.27 -15.55
N ASN A 261 8.82 -30.85 -16.19
CA ASN A 261 8.97 -31.58 -17.46
C ASN A 261 8.35 -30.89 -18.68
N GLN A 262 7.89 -29.65 -18.58
CA GLN A 262 7.86 -28.79 -19.75
C GLN A 262 9.22 -28.12 -19.87
N GLU A 263 10.11 -28.72 -20.66
CA GLU A 263 11.12 -27.93 -21.36
C GLU A 263 10.37 -26.80 -22.07
N SER A 264 10.46 -25.59 -21.52
CA SER A 264 10.14 -24.37 -22.24
C SER A 264 11.06 -24.34 -23.45
N GLU A 265 10.61 -24.91 -24.57
CA GLU A 265 11.28 -24.76 -25.85
C GLU A 265 11.32 -23.25 -26.16
N THR A 266 12.52 -22.71 -26.04
CA THR A 266 12.98 -21.46 -26.63
C THR A 266 12.31 -20.17 -26.12
N GLY A 267 12.88 -19.67 -25.02
CA GLY A 267 13.03 -18.24 -24.76
C GLY A 267 11.96 -17.64 -23.86
N SER A 268 12.17 -17.72 -22.53
CA SER A 268 11.67 -16.69 -21.63
C SER A 268 12.48 -15.41 -21.88
N PRO A 269 11.91 -14.32 -22.43
CA PRO A 269 12.52 -13.01 -22.24
C PRO A 269 12.20 -12.60 -20.80
N ALA A 270 13.04 -13.00 -19.85
CA ALA A 270 12.90 -12.72 -18.42
C ALA A 270 11.60 -13.29 -17.77
N GLY A 271 11.75 -14.09 -16.72
CA GLY A 271 10.65 -14.25 -15.78
C GLY A 271 10.31 -12.85 -15.25
N ASN A 272 9.13 -12.35 -15.58
CA ASN A 272 8.77 -10.96 -15.38
C ASN A 272 8.44 -10.72 -13.89
N ASN A 273 9.48 -10.69 -13.03
CA ASN A 273 9.36 -10.27 -11.64
C ASN A 273 8.67 -8.90 -11.52
N ASP A 274 8.73 -8.10 -12.58
CA ASP A 274 8.13 -6.78 -12.70
C ASP A 274 6.63 -6.79 -12.34
N ILE A 275 5.86 -7.83 -12.71
CA ILE A 275 4.41 -7.84 -12.38
C ILE A 275 4.10 -8.06 -10.89
N TYR A 276 5.05 -8.57 -10.09
CA TYR A 276 4.91 -8.66 -8.64
C TYR A 276 5.27 -7.35 -7.93
N GLU A 277 5.94 -6.43 -8.62
CA GLU A 277 6.32 -5.12 -8.09
C GLU A 277 5.50 -3.98 -8.72
N ASP A 278 4.91 -4.23 -9.88
CA ASP A 278 4.12 -3.29 -10.66
C ASP A 278 2.62 -3.61 -10.60
N PHE A 279 1.96 -2.93 -9.66
CA PHE A 279 0.50 -3.00 -9.51
C PHE A 279 -0.25 -2.50 -10.74
N GLU A 280 0.30 -1.53 -11.47
CA GLU A 280 -0.36 -0.98 -12.66
C GLU A 280 -0.35 -2.01 -13.80
N LEU A 281 0.77 -2.69 -14.02
CA LEU A 281 0.87 -3.80 -14.96
C LEU A 281 -0.11 -4.92 -14.61
N TYR A 282 -0.24 -5.28 -13.33
CA TYR A 282 -1.23 -6.27 -12.88
C TYR A 282 -2.67 -5.87 -13.27
N ILE A 283 -3.08 -4.62 -13.00
CA ILE A 283 -4.41 -4.14 -13.37
C ILE A 283 -4.59 -4.06 -14.89
N LYS A 284 -3.55 -3.67 -15.64
CA LYS A 284 -3.57 -3.65 -17.11
C LYS A 284 -3.87 -5.04 -17.68
N VAL A 285 -3.16 -6.08 -17.24
CA VAL A 285 -3.37 -7.46 -17.68
C VAL A 285 -4.79 -7.94 -17.34
N MET A 286 -5.27 -7.64 -16.12
CA MET A 286 -6.64 -7.99 -15.69
C MET A 286 -7.70 -7.33 -16.59
N CYS A 287 -7.56 -6.04 -16.91
CA CYS A 287 -8.45 -5.32 -17.83
C CYS A 287 -8.39 -5.88 -19.26
N HIS A 288 -7.20 -6.22 -19.76
CA HIS A 288 -7.04 -6.83 -21.08
C HIS A 288 -7.77 -8.17 -21.15
N GLN A 289 -7.64 -9.04 -20.14
CA GLN A 289 -8.38 -10.29 -20.09
C GLN A 289 -9.90 -10.08 -20.07
N ASN A 290 -10.40 -9.15 -19.26
CA ASN A 290 -11.83 -8.85 -19.18
C ASN A 290 -12.40 -8.32 -20.50
N MET A 291 -11.70 -7.40 -21.16
CA MET A 291 -12.12 -6.83 -22.45
C MET A 291 -11.93 -7.83 -23.60
N GLY A 292 -10.82 -8.57 -23.60
CA GLY A 292 -10.53 -9.61 -24.58
C GLY A 292 -11.54 -10.75 -24.54
N ALA A 293 -12.00 -11.16 -23.35
CA ALA A 293 -13.08 -12.15 -23.20
C ALA A 293 -14.39 -11.66 -23.87
N ALA A 294 -14.75 -10.38 -23.72
CA ALA A 294 -15.89 -9.78 -24.42
C ALA A 294 -15.69 -9.69 -25.95
N GLN A 295 -14.45 -9.75 -26.42
CA GLN A 295 -14.07 -9.76 -27.84
C GLN A 295 -13.84 -11.18 -28.40
N GLY A 296 -14.01 -12.22 -27.58
CA GLY A 296 -13.80 -13.63 -27.97
C GLY A 296 -12.34 -14.05 -28.04
N LYS A 297 -11.41 -13.26 -27.49
CA LYS A 297 -10.01 -13.66 -27.30
C LYS A 297 -9.92 -14.67 -26.14
N ASP A 298 -9.03 -15.64 -26.29
CA ASP A 298 -8.73 -16.60 -25.24
C ASP A 298 -7.84 -15.98 -24.16
N ALA A 299 -8.15 -16.23 -22.89
CA ALA A 299 -7.46 -15.62 -21.75
C ALA A 299 -6.00 -16.07 -21.63
N ALA A 300 -5.67 -17.31 -22.04
CA ALA A 300 -4.29 -17.80 -22.03
C ALA A 300 -3.46 -17.17 -23.15
N SER A 301 -4.07 -16.92 -24.31
CA SER A 301 -3.41 -16.19 -25.40
C SER A 301 -3.06 -14.75 -25.00
N ILE A 302 -3.95 -14.05 -24.28
CA ILE A 302 -3.66 -12.71 -23.75
C ILE A 302 -2.52 -12.74 -22.74
N LEU A 303 -2.49 -13.72 -21.83
CA LEU A 303 -1.38 -13.86 -20.86
C LEU A 303 -0.03 -14.07 -21.56
N GLN A 304 -0.01 -14.84 -22.65
CA GLN A 304 1.21 -15.05 -23.44
C GLN A 304 1.76 -13.75 -24.06
N GLU A 305 0.90 -12.79 -24.42
CA GLU A 305 1.33 -11.46 -24.89
C GLU A 305 2.16 -10.71 -23.83
N TYR A 306 1.93 -11.00 -22.55
CA TYR A 306 2.68 -10.46 -21.41
C TYR A 306 3.80 -11.38 -20.91
N GLY A 307 4.07 -12.48 -21.62
CA GLY A 307 5.06 -13.48 -21.19
C GLY A 307 4.65 -14.28 -19.95
N LEU A 308 3.35 -14.36 -19.65
CA LEU A 308 2.81 -15.05 -18.49
C LEU A 308 2.15 -16.37 -18.88
N THR A 309 2.32 -17.39 -18.03
CA THR A 309 1.48 -18.59 -18.06
C THR A 309 0.25 -18.41 -17.17
N VAL A 310 -0.76 -19.28 -17.33
CA VAL A 310 -1.93 -19.33 -16.44
C VAL A 310 -1.51 -19.59 -14.97
N THR A 311 -0.45 -20.38 -14.77
CA THR A 311 0.12 -20.67 -13.44
C THR A 311 0.78 -19.43 -12.84
N ASP A 312 1.55 -18.68 -13.64
CA ASP A 312 2.16 -17.42 -13.19
C ASP A 312 1.07 -16.43 -12.80
N TRP A 313 0.04 -16.28 -13.64
CA TRP A 313 -1.07 -15.37 -13.39
C TRP A 313 -1.83 -15.71 -12.11
N SER A 314 -2.04 -17.00 -11.83
CA SER A 314 -2.66 -17.44 -10.56
C SER A 314 -1.82 -17.04 -9.34
N SER A 315 -0.49 -17.15 -9.45
CA SER A 315 0.46 -16.78 -8.39
C SER A 315 0.53 -15.27 -8.19
N VAL A 316 0.50 -14.49 -9.27
CA VAL A 316 0.41 -13.02 -9.25
C VAL A 316 -0.90 -12.56 -8.61
N GLY A 317 -2.03 -13.21 -8.95
CA GLY A 317 -3.32 -12.93 -8.33
C GLY A 317 -3.31 -13.16 -6.81
N MET A 318 -2.66 -14.23 -6.35
CA MET A 318 -2.48 -14.52 -4.92
C MET A 318 -1.62 -13.46 -4.20
N HIS A 319 -0.66 -12.86 -4.91
CA HIS A 319 0.16 -11.79 -4.37
C HIS A 319 -0.62 -10.47 -4.17
N TRP A 320 -1.43 -10.07 -5.16
CA TRP A 320 -2.10 -8.76 -5.16
C TRP A 320 -3.46 -8.75 -4.48
N THR A 321 -4.23 -9.83 -4.57
CA THR A 321 -5.62 -9.89 -4.05
C THR A 321 -5.71 -9.59 -2.54
N PRO A 322 -4.87 -10.18 -1.67
CA PRO A 322 -4.90 -9.86 -0.24
C PRO A 322 -4.53 -8.41 0.08
N LYS A 323 -3.62 -7.83 -0.70
CA LYS A 323 -3.21 -6.42 -0.56
C LYS A 323 -4.38 -5.50 -0.92
N MET A 324 -5.02 -5.71 -2.07
CA MET A 324 -6.19 -4.93 -2.48
C MET A 324 -7.36 -5.03 -1.49
N ALA A 325 -7.51 -6.17 -0.81
CA ALA A 325 -8.58 -6.36 0.18
C ALA A 325 -8.35 -5.59 1.49
N THR A 326 -7.12 -5.11 1.75
CA THR A 326 -6.73 -4.52 3.05
C THR A 326 -5.98 -3.20 2.96
N ASP A 327 -5.77 -2.69 1.75
CA ASP A 327 -5.10 -1.42 1.45
C ASP A 327 -6.07 -0.54 0.65
N THR A 328 -6.65 0.43 1.33
CA THR A 328 -7.66 1.34 0.79
C THR A 328 -7.08 2.22 -0.30
N ARG A 329 -5.81 2.62 -0.18
CA ARG A 329 -5.12 3.45 -1.19
C ARG A 329 -4.93 2.65 -2.48
N MET A 330 -4.56 1.38 -2.35
CA MET A 330 -4.47 0.46 -3.48
C MET A 330 -5.83 0.21 -4.14
N ALA A 331 -6.91 0.10 -3.36
CA ALA A 331 -8.26 -0.04 -3.88
C ALA A 331 -8.74 1.20 -4.66
N LEU A 332 -8.41 2.41 -4.21
CA LEU A 332 -8.69 3.65 -4.96
C LEU A 332 -7.91 3.67 -6.28
N LYS A 333 -6.60 3.40 -6.23
CA LYS A 333 -5.74 3.34 -7.42
C LYS A 333 -6.24 2.28 -8.42
N MET A 334 -6.76 1.15 -7.94
CA MET A 334 -7.39 0.13 -8.79
C MET A 334 -8.54 0.69 -9.62
N GLY A 335 -9.43 1.48 -8.99
CA GLY A 335 -10.57 2.11 -9.68
C GLY A 335 -10.13 3.00 -10.84
N GLU A 336 -9.16 3.89 -10.60
CA GLU A 336 -8.60 4.79 -11.60
C GLU A 336 -7.95 4.02 -12.76
N LEU A 337 -7.13 3.01 -12.44
CA LEU A 337 -6.44 2.20 -13.44
C LEU A 337 -7.41 1.34 -14.26
N MET A 338 -8.45 0.80 -13.62
CA MET A 338 -9.50 0.05 -14.32
C MET A 338 -10.25 0.95 -15.32
N GLU A 339 -10.58 2.20 -14.95
CA GLU A 339 -11.21 3.14 -15.88
C GLU A 339 -10.29 3.43 -17.09
N LYS A 340 -9.02 3.74 -16.83
CA LYS A 340 -8.00 3.98 -17.85
C LYS A 340 -7.86 2.82 -18.84
N TYR A 341 -7.60 1.61 -18.34
CA TYR A 341 -7.29 0.47 -19.20
C TYR A 341 -8.51 -0.19 -19.83
N ASN A 342 -9.68 -0.17 -19.18
CA ASN A 342 -10.90 -0.58 -19.86
C ASN A 342 -11.20 0.35 -21.05
N ALA A 343 -10.95 1.66 -20.92
CA ALA A 343 -11.09 2.58 -22.05
C ALA A 343 -10.07 2.30 -23.17
N GLU A 344 -8.81 2.04 -22.81
CA GLU A 344 -7.74 1.64 -23.75
C GLU A 344 -8.16 0.40 -24.57
N PHE A 345 -8.44 -0.72 -23.90
CA PHE A 345 -8.78 -1.99 -24.57
C PHE A 345 -10.18 -2.03 -25.20
N ALA A 346 -11.10 -1.16 -24.78
CA ALA A 346 -12.36 -0.97 -25.50
C ALA A 346 -12.16 -0.22 -26.82
N SER A 347 -11.15 0.65 -26.90
CA SER A 347 -10.82 1.45 -28.09
C SER A 347 -9.98 0.71 -29.12
N GLU A 348 -9.25 -0.34 -28.74
CA GLU A 348 -8.49 -1.24 -29.64
C GLU A 348 -9.35 -1.97 -30.70
N LYS A 349 -10.68 -1.82 -30.65
CA LYS A 349 -11.55 -2.09 -31.80
C LYS A 349 -11.25 -1.21 -33.03
N ALA A 350 -10.37 -0.21 -32.91
CA ALA A 350 -10.04 0.77 -33.93
C ALA A 350 -8.52 0.90 -34.20
N GLY A 351 -7.83 -0.22 -34.46
CA GLY A 351 -6.55 -0.21 -35.15
C GLY A 351 -5.42 -0.89 -34.39
N ASP A 352 -4.86 -1.92 -35.03
CA ASP A 352 -3.60 -2.57 -34.67
C ASP A 352 -2.50 -1.53 -34.39
N ASP A 353 -1.96 -1.52 -33.17
CA ASP A 353 -0.53 -1.40 -32.86
C ASP A 353 -0.36 -1.19 -31.34
N ILE A 354 0.21 -2.19 -30.65
CA ILE A 354 0.77 -2.01 -29.31
C ILE A 354 2.18 -1.48 -29.50
N ASP A 355 2.45 -0.27 -28.99
CA ASP A 355 3.81 0.28 -28.90
C ASP A 355 4.44 -0.19 -27.57
N PHE A 356 5.69 -0.68 -27.66
CA PHE A 356 6.43 -1.35 -26.58
C PHE A 356 7.14 -0.38 -25.65
#